data_AF-A0A075M6S7-F1
#
_entry.id   AF-A0A075M6S7-F1
#
_cell.length_a   1.000
_cell.length_b   1.000
_cell.length_c   1.000
_cell.angle_alpha   90.00
_cell.angle_beta   90.00
_cell.angle_gamma   90.00
#
_symmetry.space_group_name_H-M   'P 1'
#
loop_
_entity.id
_entity.type
_entity.pdbx_description
1 polymer ?
#
loop_
_entity_poly.entity_id
_entity_poly.type
_entity_poly.pdbx_seq_one_letter_code
_entity_poly.pdbx_strand_id
1 'polypeptide(L)'
;YAANDPRRRMLLLSDNQANALDAFSQEGLSEEPVQQEREAAGSGGEAAVGRRVGKGKQLSIKRNNRKKKKKGEGYGDPESGSSETDSSGAERQREHPFIVTEPGELARAKKNGLDYLFHLYEQCRQFLLQVQALAKERGDKCPTKVTNQVFRYAKKMGACYINKPKMRHYVHCYAFHCLDEEGSNALRRAHKERGENVGAWRQACYKPLVAIAARHGTWDIDAVFNAHPRLAIWYVPTKLRQLCHLARSNATATGELQPPQPPAIF
;
A
#
# COMPACT_ATOMS: atom_id res chain seq x y z
N TYR A 1 -45.85 -1.05 -55.83
CA TYR A 1 -44.69 -0.37 -55.23
C TYR A 1 -44.94 -0.31 -53.72
N ALA A 2 -44.55 -1.28 -52.88
CA ALA A 2 -43.17 -1.61 -52.44
C ALA A 2 -42.39 -0.32 -52.09
N ALA A 3 -41.85 -0.06 -50.90
CA ALA A 3 -41.54 -0.86 -49.71
C ALA A 3 -41.51 0.11 -48.48
N ASN A 4 -42.14 -0.16 -47.34
CA ASN A 4 -41.59 -0.86 -46.17
C ASN A 4 -40.06 -0.80 -46.03
N ASP A 5 -39.57 0.09 -45.16
CA ASP A 5 -38.19 0.11 -44.65
C ASP A 5 -38.07 -0.86 -43.44
N PRO A 6 -37.34 -1.98 -43.58
CA PRO A 6 -37.39 -3.11 -42.67
C PRO A 6 -36.20 -3.14 -41.69
N ARG A 7 -36.10 -2.17 -40.76
CA ARG A 7 -35.18 -2.29 -39.60
C ARG A 7 -35.76 -1.89 -38.25
N ARG A 8 -37.04 -1.51 -38.18
CA ARG A 8 -37.76 -1.25 -36.93
C ARG A 8 -38.95 -2.21 -36.83
N ARG A 9 -38.83 -3.17 -35.90
CA ARG A 9 -39.81 -4.20 -35.48
C ARG A 9 -39.76 -5.52 -36.23
N MET A 10 -39.27 -6.53 -35.52
CA MET A 10 -39.58 -7.98 -35.54
C MET A 10 -38.31 -8.63 -34.96
N LEU A 11 -38.23 -9.21 -33.76
CA LEU A 11 -39.22 -9.91 -32.95
C LEU A 11 -38.81 -9.85 -31.47
N LEU A 12 -39.75 -9.44 -30.62
CA LEU A 12 -39.88 -10.01 -29.29
C LEU A 12 -40.58 -11.38 -29.45
N LEU A 13 -40.23 -12.29 -28.54
CA LEU A 13 -40.95 -13.48 -28.07
C LEU A 13 -40.50 -14.88 -28.57
N SER A 14 -40.13 -15.66 -27.54
CA SER A 14 -40.31 -17.11 -27.35
C SER A 14 -39.32 -18.07 -28.02
N ASP A 15 -38.85 -19.14 -27.41
CA ASP A 15 -38.94 -19.69 -26.04
C ASP A 15 -37.92 -20.85 -25.95
N ASN A 16 -37.58 -21.25 -24.72
CA ASN A 16 -37.10 -22.60 -24.34
C ASN A 16 -35.86 -23.22 -25.05
N GLN A 17 -34.75 -23.31 -24.29
CA GLN A 17 -34.17 -24.63 -24.02
C GLN A 17 -33.41 -24.66 -22.69
N ALA A 18 -33.98 -25.39 -21.74
CA ALA A 18 -33.30 -25.94 -20.58
C ALA A 18 -32.41 -27.11 -21.02
N ASN A 19 -31.20 -27.19 -20.44
CA ASN A 19 -30.45 -28.39 -20.05
C ASN A 19 -29.07 -27.88 -19.55
N ALA A 20 -28.81 -27.76 -18.25
CA ALA A 20 -28.64 -28.81 -17.24
C ALA A 20 -27.31 -29.59 -17.39
N LEU A 21 -26.56 -29.60 -16.28
CA LEU A 21 -25.45 -30.48 -15.89
C LEU A 21 -24.07 -30.11 -16.51
N ASP A 22 -22.93 -30.14 -15.79
CA ASP A 22 -22.61 -30.82 -14.55
C ASP A 22 -21.32 -30.28 -13.88
N ALA A 23 -21.25 -30.52 -12.58
CA ALA A 23 -20.09 -30.83 -11.73
C ALA A 23 -18.77 -30.04 -11.85
N PHE A 24 -18.41 -29.35 -10.77
CA PHE A 24 -17.28 -29.77 -9.92
C PHE A 24 -17.52 -29.29 -8.48
N SER A 25 -18.29 -30.08 -7.73
CA SER A 25 -18.10 -30.24 -6.28
C SER A 25 -17.25 -31.48 -6.08
N GLN A 26 -16.13 -31.37 -5.38
CA GLN A 26 -15.72 -32.42 -4.45
C GLN A 26 -14.77 -31.88 -3.39
N GLU A 27 -15.16 -32.21 -2.16
CA GLU A 27 -14.45 -32.08 -0.90
C GLU A 27 -13.28 -33.09 -0.82
N GLY A 28 -12.41 -32.92 0.19
CA GLY A 28 -11.41 -33.92 0.64
C GLY A 28 -10.07 -33.23 0.93
N LEU A 29 -9.67 -32.92 2.17
CA LEU A 29 -9.34 -33.81 3.29
C LEU A 29 -8.47 -35.01 2.89
N SER A 30 -7.17 -34.93 3.18
CA SER A 30 -6.22 -35.97 3.67
C SER A 30 -4.80 -35.39 3.52
N GLU A 31 -4.02 -35.22 4.60
CA GLU A 31 -3.23 -36.22 5.36
C GLU A 31 -2.19 -36.98 4.51
N GLU A 32 -0.93 -36.89 4.97
CA GLU A 32 0.30 -37.43 4.39
C GLU A 32 0.25 -38.95 4.14
N PRO A 33 1.23 -39.50 3.40
CA PRO A 33 2.28 -40.17 4.16
C PRO A 33 3.70 -40.02 3.61
N VAL A 34 4.59 -39.93 4.59
CA VAL A 34 6.00 -40.32 4.64
C VAL A 34 6.27 -41.62 3.86
N GLN A 35 7.30 -41.59 3.00
CA GLN A 35 7.95 -42.81 2.51
C GLN A 35 9.41 -42.84 2.96
N GLN A 36 9.67 -43.90 3.70
CA GLN A 36 10.88 -44.29 4.39
C GLN A 36 11.56 -45.38 3.56
N GLU A 37 12.86 -45.26 3.30
CA GLU A 37 13.78 -46.40 3.14
C GLU A 37 14.97 -46.11 4.05
N ARG A 38 15.12 -46.80 5.18
CA ARG A 38 15.82 -48.10 5.36
C ARG A 38 17.27 -48.06 4.87
N GLU A 39 18.29 -48.55 5.57
CA GLU A 39 18.52 -49.13 6.90
C GLU A 39 20.04 -49.41 6.94
N ALA A 40 20.74 -49.14 8.05
CA ALA A 40 21.97 -49.81 8.53
C ALA A 40 22.55 -48.97 9.69
N ALA A 41 22.32 -49.31 10.97
CA ALA A 41 22.99 -50.36 11.76
C ALA A 41 24.44 -50.03 12.17
N GLY A 42 24.67 -49.96 13.49
CA GLY A 42 26.00 -49.99 14.14
C GLY A 42 26.37 -48.67 14.86
N SER A 43 26.10 -48.51 16.15
CA SER A 43 26.85 -49.06 17.31
C SER A 43 28.07 -48.23 17.70
N GLY A 44 28.13 -47.86 18.99
CA GLY A 44 29.39 -47.72 19.74
C GLY A 44 29.91 -46.31 19.94
N GLY A 45 30.08 -45.95 21.21
CA GLY A 45 30.64 -44.68 21.66
C GLY A 45 32.15 -44.70 21.89
N GLU A 46 32.57 -43.62 22.55
CA GLU A 46 33.81 -43.37 23.30
C GLU A 46 35.07 -42.84 22.58
N ALA A 47 35.44 -41.65 23.08
CA ALA A 47 36.74 -41.28 23.65
C ALA A 47 38.00 -41.16 22.78
N ALA A 48 38.39 -39.89 22.63
CA ALA A 48 39.64 -39.31 23.12
C ALA A 48 40.97 -39.47 22.35
N VAL A 49 41.71 -38.35 22.39
CA VAL A 49 43.17 -38.15 22.25
C VAL A 49 43.74 -38.18 20.83
N GLY A 50 44.38 -37.06 20.41
CA GLY A 50 45.18 -37.05 19.19
C GLY A 50 45.76 -35.70 18.77
N ARG A 51 46.83 -35.29 19.44
CA ARG A 51 47.69 -34.10 19.23
C ARG A 51 48.34 -34.01 17.83
N ARG A 52 48.65 -32.77 17.37
CA ARG A 52 49.81 -32.25 16.57
C ARG A 52 49.35 -31.33 15.41
N VAL A 53 49.51 -30.01 15.50
CA VAL A 53 50.68 -29.16 15.11
C VAL A 53 51.17 -29.42 13.67
N GLY A 54 51.02 -28.42 12.80
CA GLY A 54 51.61 -28.40 11.46
C GLY A 54 51.41 -27.06 10.74
N LYS A 55 52.48 -26.27 10.70
CA LYS A 55 52.65 -24.92 10.15
C LYS A 55 52.95 -25.02 8.64
N GLY A 56 52.40 -24.15 7.78
CA GLY A 56 52.83 -24.12 6.37
C GLY A 56 52.18 -23.03 5.52
N LYS A 57 52.98 -22.01 5.13
CA LYS A 57 52.67 -20.95 4.16
C LYS A 57 53.09 -21.37 2.74
N GLN A 58 52.34 -20.96 1.70
CA GLN A 58 52.82 -20.41 0.39
C GLN A 58 51.57 -20.21 -0.51
N LEU A 59 51.21 -19.00 -0.97
CA LEU A 59 51.80 -18.16 -2.04
C LEU A 59 51.87 -18.80 -3.44
N SER A 60 50.97 -18.36 -4.33
CA SER A 60 51.05 -18.40 -5.81
C SER A 60 49.69 -17.91 -6.38
N ILE A 61 49.49 -17.12 -7.44
CA ILE A 61 50.31 -16.40 -8.42
C ILE A 61 49.41 -15.30 -9.04
N LYS A 62 50.03 -14.15 -9.34
CA LYS A 62 49.57 -13.00 -10.13
C LYS A 62 49.01 -13.37 -11.52
N ARG A 63 47.97 -12.66 -12.00
CA ARG A 63 47.89 -12.27 -13.43
C ARG A 63 47.17 -10.93 -13.61
N ASN A 64 47.94 -9.97 -14.14
CA ASN A 64 47.53 -8.63 -14.58
C ASN A 64 46.65 -8.71 -15.84
N ASN A 65 45.72 -7.76 -15.99
CA ASN A 65 45.55 -7.11 -17.29
C ASN A 65 45.12 -5.64 -17.12
N ARG A 66 45.82 -4.75 -17.82
CA ARG A 66 45.78 -3.29 -17.67
C ARG A 66 45.69 -2.66 -19.06
N LYS A 67 45.03 -1.50 -19.12
CA LYS A 67 44.92 -0.48 -20.21
C LYS A 67 43.64 -0.63 -21.06
N LYS A 68 42.89 0.45 -21.31
CA LYS A 68 43.39 1.70 -21.91
C LYS A 68 42.51 2.92 -21.54
N LYS A 69 43.16 3.95 -20.99
CA LYS A 69 42.65 5.33 -20.80
C LYS A 69 43.16 6.16 -21.98
N LYS A 70 42.31 6.90 -22.67
CA LYS A 70 42.70 7.94 -23.64
C LYS A 70 42.24 9.30 -23.10
N LYS A 71 43.21 10.18 -22.85
CA LYS A 71 43.05 11.61 -22.58
C LYS A 71 43.07 12.34 -23.93
N GLY A 72 42.20 13.33 -24.12
CA GLY A 72 42.32 14.35 -25.15
C GLY A 72 41.99 15.70 -24.51
N GLU A 73 42.95 16.62 -24.52
CA GLU A 73 42.83 18.01 -24.06
C GLU A 73 42.58 18.91 -25.28
N GLY A 74 41.71 19.91 -25.14
CA GLY A 74 41.42 20.95 -26.13
C GLY A 74 40.60 22.07 -25.48
N TYR A 75 41.09 23.31 -25.59
CA TYR A 75 40.71 24.53 -24.85
C TYR A 75 39.60 25.37 -25.52
N GLY A 76 38.81 26.08 -24.70
CA GLY A 76 37.99 27.30 -24.97
C GLY A 76 36.52 27.04 -25.38
N ASP A 77 35.45 27.72 -24.93
CA ASP A 77 35.11 28.84 -23.99
C ASP A 77 33.54 28.75 -23.78
N PRO A 78 32.89 29.33 -22.75
CA PRO A 78 31.63 28.85 -22.18
C PRO A 78 30.38 29.55 -22.73
N GLU A 79 29.37 28.76 -23.09
CA GLU A 79 28.00 29.24 -23.29
C GLU A 79 27.04 28.35 -22.48
N SER A 80 26.52 28.95 -21.42
CA SER A 80 25.29 28.67 -20.67
C SER A 80 24.52 27.39 -21.05
N GLY A 81 24.96 26.26 -20.51
CA GLY A 81 24.14 25.06 -20.37
C GLY A 81 24.08 24.70 -18.90
N SER A 82 22.96 25.01 -18.24
CA SER A 82 22.68 24.62 -16.86
C SER A 82 22.75 23.10 -16.75
N SER A 83 23.96 22.59 -16.51
CA SER A 83 24.19 21.19 -16.18
C SER A 83 23.51 20.96 -14.85
N GLU A 84 22.39 20.24 -14.90
CA GLU A 84 21.82 19.50 -13.78
C GLU A 84 22.92 18.56 -13.28
N THR A 85 23.84 19.13 -12.50
CA THR A 85 24.80 18.38 -11.72
C THR A 85 23.94 17.68 -10.70
N ASP A 86 23.71 16.39 -10.96
CA ASP A 86 23.10 15.42 -10.07
C ASP A 86 24.00 15.32 -8.83
N SER A 87 23.88 16.35 -8.00
CA SER A 87 24.80 16.65 -6.94
C SER A 87 24.40 15.80 -5.76
N SER A 88 25.30 14.87 -5.48
CA SER A 88 25.44 14.10 -4.27
C SER A 88 24.39 13.02 -4.05
N GLY A 89 24.90 11.79 -3.95
CA GLY A 89 24.30 10.74 -3.14
C GLY A 89 24.20 11.23 -1.70
N ALA A 90 23.21 12.09 -1.43
CA ALA A 90 22.70 12.37 -0.12
C ALA A 90 22.25 11.02 0.42
N GLU A 91 23.09 10.43 1.25
CA GLU A 91 22.82 9.20 1.96
C GLU A 91 21.43 9.35 2.54
N ARG A 92 20.47 8.60 1.98
CA ARG A 92 19.09 8.67 2.42
C ARG A 92 19.11 8.14 3.84
N GLN A 93 19.19 9.04 4.82
CA GLN A 93 19.04 8.70 6.22
C GLN A 93 17.72 7.97 6.33
N ARG A 94 17.81 6.65 6.45
CA ARG A 94 16.65 5.78 6.44
C ARG A 94 15.86 6.13 7.68
N GLU A 95 14.64 6.60 7.49
CA GLU A 95 13.79 6.96 8.61
C GLU A 95 13.62 5.79 9.56
N HIS A 96 13.52 6.14 10.84
CA HIS A 96 13.18 5.18 11.86
C HIS A 96 11.81 4.55 11.57
N PRO A 97 11.68 3.23 11.75
CA PRO A 97 10.42 2.55 11.52
C PRO A 97 9.37 3.04 12.52
N PHE A 98 8.11 3.05 12.09
CA PHE A 98 7.00 3.39 12.97
C PHE A 98 6.74 2.27 13.98
N ILE A 99 6.24 2.64 15.16
CA ILE A 99 5.67 1.74 16.15
C ILE A 99 4.26 2.22 16.50
N VAL A 100 3.42 1.32 17.01
CA VAL A 100 2.09 1.69 17.49
C VAL A 100 2.27 2.49 18.77
N THR A 101 1.77 3.73 18.79
CA THR A 101 1.81 4.62 19.96
C THR A 101 0.41 5.10 20.30
N GLU A 102 0.18 5.35 21.58
CA GLU A 102 -1.00 6.04 22.06
C GLU A 102 -1.06 7.49 21.57
N PRO A 103 -2.26 8.11 21.54
CA PRO A 103 -2.40 9.52 21.23
C PRO A 103 -1.58 10.38 22.18
N GLY A 104 -0.70 11.22 21.64
CA GLY A 104 0.19 12.09 22.42
C GLY A 104 1.44 11.39 22.96
N GLU A 105 1.58 10.08 22.78
CA GLU A 105 2.77 9.34 23.20
C GLU A 105 3.91 9.54 22.20
N LEU A 106 5.04 10.03 22.71
CA LEU A 106 6.28 10.08 21.97
C LEU A 106 6.89 8.68 21.89
N ALA A 107 7.19 8.23 20.66
CA ALA A 107 7.91 6.98 20.46
C ALA A 107 9.28 7.05 21.14
N ARG A 108 9.60 6.02 21.92
CA ARG A 108 10.90 5.90 22.59
C ARG A 108 11.93 5.30 21.64
N ALA A 109 13.20 5.60 21.91
CA ALA A 109 14.36 5.13 21.14
C ALA A 109 14.34 5.57 19.66
N LYS A 110 15.12 4.90 18.80
CA LYS A 110 15.24 5.14 17.35
C LYS A 110 13.98 4.67 16.58
N LYS A 111 12.80 5.14 16.97
CA LYS A 111 11.48 4.77 16.45
C LYS A 111 10.61 6.01 16.28
N ASN A 112 9.67 5.96 15.34
CA ASN A 112 8.71 7.04 15.10
C ASN A 112 7.31 6.64 15.59
N GLY A 113 6.57 7.59 16.17
CA GLY A 113 5.20 7.39 16.63
C GLY A 113 4.15 7.59 15.54
N LEU A 114 2.92 7.17 15.82
CA LEU A 114 1.80 7.33 14.87
C LEU A 114 1.31 8.78 14.75
N ASP A 115 1.45 9.59 15.79
CA ASP A 115 1.13 11.02 15.70
C ASP A 115 2.08 11.75 14.74
N TYR A 116 3.36 11.37 14.74
CA TYR A 116 4.31 11.87 13.76
C TYR A 116 3.92 11.44 12.34
N LEU A 117 3.47 10.19 12.15
CA LEU A 117 2.94 9.73 10.86
C LEU A 117 1.77 10.61 10.39
N PHE A 118 0.80 10.92 11.24
CA PHE A 118 -0.33 11.78 10.89
C PHE A 118 0.10 13.23 10.63
N HIS A 119 1.09 13.73 11.36
CA HIS A 119 1.69 15.02 11.11
C HIS A 119 2.31 15.13 9.71
N LEU A 120 2.91 14.05 9.17
CA LEU A 120 3.42 14.04 7.79
C LEU A 120 2.31 14.27 6.74
N TYR A 121 1.08 13.80 7.00
CA TYR A 121 -0.06 14.08 6.11
C TYR A 121 -0.45 15.55 6.13
N GLU A 122 -0.38 16.18 7.30
CA GLU A 122 -0.65 17.61 7.46
C GLU A 122 0.42 18.46 6.77
N GLN A 123 1.69 18.07 6.87
CA GLN A 123 2.76 18.71 6.09
C GLN A 123 2.56 18.55 4.58
N CYS A 124 2.15 17.37 4.10
CA CYS A 124 1.77 17.18 2.70
C CYS A 124 0.65 18.12 2.24
N ARG A 125 -0.32 18.41 3.12
CA ARG A 125 -1.39 19.37 2.83
C ARG A 125 -0.83 20.78 2.64
N GLN A 126 0.08 21.21 3.52
CA GLN A 126 0.74 22.52 3.41
C GLN A 126 1.55 22.63 2.10
N PHE A 127 2.30 21.59 1.73
CA PHE A 127 3.01 21.57 0.45
C PHE A 127 2.06 21.61 -0.75
N LEU A 128 0.90 20.94 -0.69
CA LEU A 128 -0.09 21.05 -1.74
C LEU A 128 -0.61 22.50 -1.87
N LEU A 129 -0.93 23.17 -0.76
CA LEU A 129 -1.38 24.56 -0.78
C LEU A 129 -0.33 25.50 -1.40
N GLN A 130 0.95 25.31 -1.06
CA GLN A 130 2.05 26.07 -1.66
C GLN A 130 2.18 25.80 -3.17
N VAL A 131 2.09 24.54 -3.59
CA VAL A 131 2.11 24.18 -5.03
C VAL A 131 0.91 24.77 -5.76
N GLN A 132 -0.27 24.80 -5.14
CA GLN A 132 -1.47 25.41 -5.70
C GLN A 132 -1.31 26.94 -5.85
N ALA A 133 -0.73 27.62 -4.85
CA ALA A 133 -0.46 29.05 -4.92
C ALA A 133 0.50 29.38 -6.08
N LEU A 134 1.62 28.64 -6.19
CA LEU A 134 2.58 28.80 -7.27
C LEU A 134 1.99 28.51 -8.65
N ALA A 135 1.11 27.51 -8.76
CA ALA A 135 0.43 27.20 -10.02
C ALA A 135 -0.51 28.33 -10.44
N LYS A 136 -1.25 28.93 -9.49
CA LYS A 136 -2.14 30.06 -9.73
C LYS A 136 -1.36 31.30 -10.19
N GLU A 137 -0.23 31.62 -9.55
CA GLU A 137 0.63 32.75 -9.93
C GLU A 137 1.20 32.59 -11.35
N ARG A 138 1.48 31.36 -11.78
CA ARG A 138 2.03 31.06 -13.12
C ARG A 138 0.96 30.89 -14.21
N GLY A 139 -0.32 30.83 -13.85
CA GLY A 139 -1.40 30.49 -14.78
C GLY A 139 -1.45 29.01 -15.18
N ASP A 140 -0.77 28.13 -14.45
CA ASP A 140 -0.73 26.69 -14.69
C ASP A 140 -1.96 25.97 -14.11
N LYS A 141 -2.23 24.75 -14.58
CA LYS A 141 -3.29 23.90 -14.02
C LYS A 141 -3.03 23.61 -12.53
N CYS A 142 -3.92 24.11 -11.67
CA CYS A 142 -3.85 23.93 -10.23
C CYS A 142 -4.19 22.48 -9.81
N PRO A 143 -3.28 21.75 -9.12
CA PRO A 143 -3.55 20.39 -8.67
C PRO A 143 -4.51 20.37 -7.49
N THR A 144 -5.54 19.53 -7.53
CA THR A 144 -6.53 19.39 -6.42
C THR A 144 -6.22 18.25 -5.46
N LYS A 145 -5.37 17.31 -5.89
CA LYS A 145 -4.93 16.14 -5.10
C LYS A 145 -3.42 16.18 -4.88
N VAL A 146 -2.94 15.39 -3.92
CA VAL A 146 -1.49 15.19 -3.68
C VAL A 146 -0.89 14.39 -4.85
N THR A 147 -0.27 15.10 -5.79
CA THR A 147 0.36 14.54 -6.99
C THR A 147 1.87 14.30 -6.81
N ASN A 148 2.52 13.73 -7.82
CA ASN A 148 3.98 13.61 -7.85
C ASN A 148 4.70 14.97 -7.73
N GLN A 149 4.08 16.06 -8.21
CA GLN A 149 4.63 17.41 -8.10
C GLN A 149 4.76 17.84 -6.64
N VAL A 150 3.77 17.53 -5.80
CA VAL A 150 3.80 17.84 -4.36
C VAL A 150 4.95 17.12 -3.68
N PHE A 151 5.17 15.83 -3.98
CA PHE A 151 6.30 15.08 -3.42
C PHE A 151 7.67 15.62 -3.88
N ARG A 152 7.79 16.04 -5.15
CA ARG A 152 9.01 16.69 -5.65
C ARG A 152 9.25 18.03 -4.96
N TYR A 153 8.20 18.81 -4.77
CA TYR A 153 8.26 20.09 -4.07
C TYR A 153 8.67 19.92 -2.60
N ALA A 154 8.05 18.98 -1.88
CA ALA A 154 8.43 18.66 -0.50
C ALA A 154 9.93 18.30 -0.38
N LYS A 155 10.46 17.49 -1.31
CA LYS A 155 11.90 17.18 -1.37
C LYS A 155 12.75 18.43 -1.58
N LYS A 156 12.33 19.34 -2.48
CA LYS A 156 13.01 20.63 -2.73
C LYS A 156 13.02 21.53 -1.50
N MET A 157 11.95 21.50 -0.70
CA MET A 157 11.83 22.26 0.56
C MET A 157 12.54 21.59 1.74
N GLY A 158 13.37 20.55 1.52
CA GLY A 158 14.13 19.88 2.57
C GLY A 158 13.36 18.78 3.32
N ALA A 159 12.08 18.54 3.04
CA ALA A 159 11.28 17.48 3.65
C ALA A 159 11.51 16.12 2.98
N CYS A 160 12.77 15.67 2.93
CA CYS A 160 13.19 14.44 2.25
C CYS A 160 12.62 13.15 2.86
N TYR A 161 12.15 13.22 4.11
CA TYR A 161 11.45 12.13 4.79
C TYR A 161 10.05 11.88 4.16
N ILE A 162 9.40 12.87 3.58
CA ILE A 162 8.10 12.64 2.92
C ILE A 162 8.31 11.97 1.56
N ASN A 163 7.77 10.75 1.41
CA ASN A 163 7.86 10.01 0.15
C ASN A 163 6.54 9.34 -0.25
N LYS A 164 6.31 9.24 -1.56
CA LYS A 164 5.05 8.74 -2.14
C LYS A 164 4.68 7.31 -1.70
N PRO A 165 5.59 6.31 -1.72
CA PRO A 165 5.23 4.96 -1.27
C PRO A 165 4.74 4.93 0.17
N LYS A 166 5.45 5.61 1.09
CA LYS A 166 5.09 5.69 2.51
C LYS A 166 3.74 6.35 2.72
N MET A 167 3.52 7.52 2.11
CA MET A 167 2.24 8.25 2.25
C MET A 167 1.05 7.48 1.65
N ARG A 168 1.25 6.72 0.58
CA ARG A 168 0.19 5.85 0.03
C ARG A 168 -0.09 4.64 0.91
N HIS A 169 0.92 4.13 1.61
CA HIS A 169 0.78 2.94 2.42
C HIS A 169 -0.16 3.13 3.62
N TYR A 170 -0.14 4.31 4.25
CA TYR A 170 -0.89 4.61 5.48
C TYR A 170 -2.09 5.55 5.29
N VAL A 171 -2.46 5.89 4.06
CA VAL A 171 -3.50 6.91 3.84
C VAL A 171 -4.87 6.49 4.37
N HIS A 172 -5.18 5.19 4.41
CA HIS A 172 -6.42 4.71 5.05
C HIS A 172 -6.34 4.84 6.58
N CYS A 173 -5.18 4.65 7.21
CA CYS A 173 -5.02 4.92 8.65
C CYS A 173 -5.27 6.40 8.95
N TYR A 174 -4.73 7.30 8.12
CA TYR A 174 -4.99 8.73 8.23
C TYR A 174 -6.47 9.08 7.97
N ALA A 175 -7.11 8.40 7.00
CA ALA A 175 -8.54 8.56 6.75
C ALA A 175 -9.38 8.16 7.95
N PHE A 176 -9.05 7.04 8.60
CA PHE A 176 -9.76 6.60 9.80
C PHE A 176 -9.62 7.63 10.91
N HIS A 177 -8.40 8.11 11.17
CA HIS A 177 -8.16 9.17 12.16
C HIS A 177 -8.94 10.46 11.87
N CYS A 178 -9.10 10.85 10.60
CA CYS A 178 -9.87 12.04 10.23
C CYS A 178 -11.39 11.85 10.36
N LEU A 179 -11.90 10.66 10.04
CA LEU A 179 -13.35 10.40 10.02
C LEU A 179 -13.90 10.00 11.39
N ASP A 180 -13.07 9.36 12.21
CA ASP A 180 -13.40 8.87 13.55
C ASP A 180 -12.13 8.86 14.40
N GLU A 181 -11.81 10.02 14.97
CA GLU A 181 -10.61 10.19 15.80
C GLU A 181 -10.69 9.34 17.07
N GLU A 182 -11.85 9.23 17.68
CA GLU A 182 -12.08 8.45 18.90
C GLU A 182 -11.88 6.95 18.65
N GLY A 183 -12.48 6.42 17.58
CA GLY A 183 -12.28 5.04 17.15
C GLY A 183 -10.83 4.75 16.76
N SER A 184 -10.16 5.69 16.09
CA SER A 184 -8.72 5.59 15.77
C SER A 184 -7.88 5.54 17.04
N ASN A 185 -8.17 6.39 18.02
CA ASN A 185 -7.46 6.47 19.29
C ASN A 185 -7.68 5.20 20.14
N ALA A 186 -8.90 4.68 20.17
CA ALA A 186 -9.22 3.40 20.80
C ALA A 186 -8.48 2.23 20.13
N LEU A 187 -8.44 2.19 18.79
CA LEU A 187 -7.72 1.15 18.06
C LEU A 187 -6.21 1.21 18.34
N ARG A 188 -5.61 2.41 18.39
CA ARG A 188 -4.20 2.58 18.75
C ARG A 188 -3.90 2.05 20.16
N ARG A 189 -4.72 2.41 21.14
CA ARG A 189 -4.63 1.91 22.52
C ARG A 189 -4.67 0.38 22.58
N ALA A 190 -5.70 -0.22 21.98
CA ALA A 190 -5.89 -1.67 22.00
C ALA A 190 -4.74 -2.44 21.33
N HIS A 191 -4.22 -1.96 20.20
CA HIS A 191 -3.10 -2.62 19.52
C HIS A 191 -1.77 -2.45 20.26
N LYS A 192 -1.55 -1.32 20.94
CA LYS A 192 -0.37 -1.11 21.78
C LYS A 192 -0.40 -2.01 23.01
N GLU A 193 -1.55 -2.10 23.68
CA GLU A 193 -1.74 -2.97 24.86
C GLU A 193 -1.45 -4.44 24.51
N ARG A 194 -1.90 -4.89 23.34
CA ARG A 194 -1.60 -6.24 22.83
C ARG A 194 -0.18 -6.42 22.29
N GLY A 195 0.66 -5.39 22.29
CA GLY A 195 2.03 -5.45 21.76
C GLY A 195 2.09 -5.72 20.26
N GLU A 196 1.05 -5.37 19.50
CA GLU A 196 0.97 -5.66 18.07
C GLU A 196 1.89 -4.76 17.23
N ASN A 197 2.37 -5.30 16.11
CA ASN A 197 3.17 -4.52 15.17
C ASN A 197 2.31 -3.55 14.33
N VAL A 198 2.96 -2.55 13.73
CA VAL A 198 2.30 -1.54 12.88
C VAL A 198 1.59 -2.15 11.68
N GLY A 199 2.06 -3.30 11.17
CA GLY A 199 1.40 -4.02 10.09
C GLY A 199 0.00 -4.49 10.48
N ALA A 200 -0.13 -5.11 11.65
CA ALA A 200 -1.40 -5.60 12.17
C ALA A 200 -2.38 -4.45 12.47
N TRP A 201 -1.92 -3.40 13.18
CA TRP A 201 -2.69 -2.17 13.40
C TRP A 201 -3.17 -1.55 12.07
N ARG A 202 -2.27 -1.43 11.10
CA ARG A 202 -2.58 -0.88 9.77
C ARG A 202 -3.67 -1.69 9.07
N GLN A 203 -3.63 -3.02 9.13
CA GLN A 203 -4.68 -3.85 8.52
C GLN A 203 -6.01 -3.67 9.26
N ALA A 204 -6.00 -3.58 10.59
CA ALA A 204 -7.19 -3.37 11.39
C ALA A 204 -7.92 -2.05 11.06
N CYS A 205 -7.20 -1.01 10.62
CA CYS A 205 -7.81 0.27 10.19
C CYS A 205 -8.79 0.14 9.00
N TYR A 206 -8.75 -0.93 8.20
CA TYR A 206 -9.70 -1.08 7.09
C TYR A 206 -11.13 -1.38 7.56
N LYS A 207 -11.30 -2.20 8.60
CA LYS A 207 -12.61 -2.63 9.09
C LYS A 207 -13.52 -1.46 9.50
N PRO A 208 -13.10 -0.50 10.35
CA PRO A 208 -13.96 0.61 10.73
C PRO A 208 -14.26 1.56 9.56
N LEU A 209 -13.35 1.71 8.60
CA LEU A 209 -13.61 2.50 7.38
C LEU A 209 -14.69 1.89 6.50
N VAL A 210 -14.70 0.57 6.34
CA VAL A 210 -15.77 -0.13 5.61
C VAL A 210 -17.10 0.05 6.33
N ALA A 211 -17.12 -0.04 7.66
CA ALA A 211 -18.32 0.23 8.45
C ALA A 211 -18.80 1.69 8.31
N ILE A 212 -17.89 2.67 8.27
CA ILE A 212 -18.23 4.08 7.97
C ILE A 212 -18.88 4.18 6.59
N ALA A 213 -18.28 3.58 5.55
CA ALA A 213 -18.84 3.60 4.20
C ALA A 213 -20.24 2.96 4.12
N ALA A 214 -20.48 1.88 4.87
CA ALA A 214 -21.78 1.24 4.97
C ALA A 214 -22.86 2.18 5.53
N ARG A 215 -22.52 2.94 6.59
CA ARG A 215 -23.44 3.88 7.26
C ARG A 215 -23.87 5.06 6.38
N HIS A 216 -23.06 5.43 5.39
CA HIS A 216 -23.42 6.48 4.42
C HIS A 216 -24.42 5.99 3.34
N GLY A 217 -24.90 4.74 3.42
CA GLY A 217 -25.98 4.18 2.59
C GLY A 217 -25.60 3.86 1.14
N THR A 218 -24.58 4.54 0.60
CA THR A 218 -24.13 4.38 -0.78
C THR A 218 -22.94 3.43 -0.94
N TRP A 219 -22.30 3.03 0.18
CA TRP A 219 -20.99 2.34 0.20
C TRP A 219 -19.92 3.07 -0.63
N ASP A 220 -20.13 4.36 -0.89
CA ASP A 220 -19.29 5.19 -1.74
C ASP A 220 -18.18 5.85 -0.91
N ILE A 221 -17.05 5.15 -0.84
CA ILE A 221 -15.88 5.65 -0.14
C ILE A 221 -15.25 6.89 -0.81
N ASP A 222 -15.49 7.14 -2.11
CA ASP A 222 -15.05 8.39 -2.75
C ASP A 222 -15.81 9.58 -2.20
N ALA A 223 -17.14 9.45 -2.07
CA ALA A 223 -17.97 10.49 -1.49
C ALA A 223 -17.52 10.81 -0.05
N VAL A 224 -17.24 9.78 0.75
CA VAL A 224 -16.71 9.94 2.12
C VAL A 224 -15.39 10.71 2.13
N PHE A 225 -14.44 10.36 1.25
CA PHE A 225 -13.16 11.08 1.17
C PHE A 225 -13.32 12.51 0.67
N ASN A 226 -14.18 12.74 -0.32
CA ASN A 226 -14.38 14.06 -0.91
C ASN A 226 -15.17 15.01 -0.01
N ALA A 227 -16.03 14.49 0.89
CA ALA A 227 -16.75 15.29 1.87
C ALA A 227 -15.84 15.86 2.97
N HIS A 228 -14.72 15.20 3.29
CA HIS A 228 -13.85 15.62 4.38
C HIS A 228 -12.69 16.51 3.88
N PRO A 229 -12.53 17.77 4.36
CA PRO A 229 -11.54 18.72 3.83
C PRO A 229 -10.09 18.23 3.84
N ARG A 230 -9.70 17.45 4.86
CA ARG A 230 -8.33 16.89 4.96
C ARG A 230 -8.11 15.65 4.09
N LEU A 231 -9.18 14.96 3.66
CA LEU A 231 -9.11 13.72 2.88
C LEU A 231 -9.41 13.95 1.40
N ALA A 232 -10.13 15.01 1.07
CA ALA A 232 -10.48 15.38 -0.29
C ALA A 232 -9.26 15.64 -1.18
N ILE A 233 -8.07 15.83 -0.61
CA ILE A 233 -6.81 15.97 -1.36
C ILE A 233 -6.10 14.63 -1.63
N TRP A 234 -6.56 13.54 -1.02
CA TRP A 234 -5.96 12.22 -1.16
C TRP A 234 -6.75 11.36 -2.15
N TYR A 235 -6.05 10.41 -2.77
CA TYR A 235 -6.68 9.36 -3.56
C TYR A 235 -7.07 8.20 -2.63
N VAL A 236 -8.29 7.68 -2.79
CA VAL A 236 -8.73 6.51 -2.03
C VAL A 236 -7.89 5.28 -2.43
N PRO A 237 -7.32 4.53 -1.47
CA PRO A 237 -6.58 3.29 -1.76
C PRO A 237 -7.41 2.26 -2.50
N THR A 238 -6.80 1.62 -3.50
CA THR A 238 -7.43 0.55 -4.28
C THR A 238 -7.95 -0.58 -3.37
N LYS A 239 -7.15 -1.00 -2.38
CA LYS A 239 -7.56 -2.05 -1.43
C LYS A 239 -8.80 -1.66 -0.62
N LEU A 240 -8.90 -0.39 -0.21
CA LEU A 240 -10.06 0.08 0.55
C LEU A 240 -11.32 0.05 -0.33
N ARG A 241 -11.24 0.51 -1.58
CA ARG A 241 -12.36 0.41 -2.54
C ARG A 241 -12.83 -1.02 -2.74
N GLN A 242 -11.88 -1.94 -2.95
CA GLN A 242 -12.18 -3.37 -3.13
C GLN A 242 -12.92 -3.95 -1.92
N LEU A 243 -12.48 -3.61 -0.69
CA LEU A 243 -13.14 -4.07 0.53
C LEU A 243 -14.55 -3.49 0.69
N CYS A 244 -14.77 -2.21 0.35
CA CYS A 244 -16.10 -1.62 0.36
C CYS A 244 -17.03 -2.28 -0.68
N HIS A 245 -16.53 -2.55 -1.89
CA HIS A 245 -17.31 -3.26 -2.90
C HIS A 245 -17.68 -4.68 -2.47
N LEU A 246 -16.73 -5.43 -1.92
CA LEU A 246 -16.97 -6.78 -1.41
C LEU A 246 -18.00 -6.77 -0.27
N ALA A 247 -17.87 -5.85 0.68
CA ALA A 247 -18.81 -5.72 1.78
C ALA A 247 -20.22 -5.35 1.30
N ARG A 248 -20.34 -4.46 0.31
CA ARG A 248 -21.62 -4.14 -0.32
C ARG A 248 -22.26 -5.36 -0.99
N SER A 249 -21.49 -6.11 -1.77
CA SER A 249 -21.97 -7.33 -2.43
C SER A 249 -22.43 -8.38 -1.41
N ASN A 250 -21.72 -8.52 -0.29
CA ASN A 250 -22.13 -9.41 0.79
C ASN A 250 -23.42 -8.92 1.47
N ALA A 251 -23.54 -7.63 1.77
CA ALA A 251 -24.74 -7.04 2.37
C ALA A 251 -25.99 -7.17 1.46
N THR A 252 -25.80 -7.08 0.14
CA THR A 252 -26.89 -7.36 -0.82
C THR A 252 -27.29 -8.83 -0.84
N ALA A 253 -26.33 -9.75 -0.66
CA ALA A 253 -26.58 -11.18 -0.65
C ALA A 253 -27.25 -11.66 0.66
N THR A 254 -26.95 -11.02 1.80
CA THR A 254 -27.54 -11.36 3.11
C THR A 254 -28.88 -10.69 3.37
N GLY A 255 -29.41 -9.89 2.45
CA GLY A 255 -30.71 -9.23 2.59
C GLY A 255 -30.73 -8.02 3.53
N GLU A 256 -29.57 -7.57 4.04
CA GLU A 256 -29.47 -6.40 4.94
C GLU A 256 -29.86 -5.08 4.26
N LEU A 257 -29.96 -5.06 2.92
CA LEU A 257 -30.39 -3.93 2.11
C LEU A 257 -31.86 -4.02 1.66
N GLN A 258 -32.62 -5.04 2.07
CA GLN A 258 -34.02 -5.19 1.67
C GLN A 258 -34.94 -4.32 2.56
N PRO A 259 -35.76 -3.43 1.98
CA PRO A 259 -36.73 -2.67 2.77
C PRO A 259 -37.73 -3.63 3.45
N PRO A 260 -38.26 -3.25 4.63
CA PRO A 260 -39.23 -4.09 5.34
C PRO A 260 -40.40 -4.41 4.41
N GLN A 261 -40.64 -5.70 4.19
CA GLN A 261 -41.79 -6.17 3.41
C GLN A 261 -43.05 -5.71 4.15
N PRO A 262 -44.02 -5.08 3.48
CA PRO A 262 -45.29 -4.74 4.12
C PRO A 262 -45.98 -6.03 4.60
N PRO A 263 -46.68 -5.99 5.75
CA PRO A 263 -47.35 -7.17 6.27
C PRO A 263 -48.34 -7.70 5.23
N ALA A 264 -48.27 -9.00 4.94
CA ALA A 264 -49.24 -9.68 4.10
C ALA A 264 -50.60 -9.58 4.78
N ILE A 265 -51.49 -8.76 4.20
CA ILE A 265 -52.89 -8.72 4.58
C ILE A 265 -53.52 -9.99 3.98
N PHE A 266 -53.86 -10.94 4.84
CA PHE A 266 -54.74 -12.07 4.52
C PHE A 266 -56.20 -11.70 4.75
#